data_AF-A0A495TM84-F1
#
_entry.id   AF-A0A495TM84-F1
#
_cell.length_a   1.000
_cell.length_b   1.000
_cell.length_c   1.000
_cell.angle_alpha   90.00
_cell.angle_beta   90.00
_cell.angle_gamma   90.00
#
_symmetry.space_group_name_H-M   'P 1'
#
loop_
_entity.id
_entity.type
_entity.pdbx_description
1 polymer ?
#
loop_
_entity_poly.entity_id
_entity_poly.type
_entity_poly.pdbx_seq_one_letter_code
_entity_poly.pdbx_strand_id
1 'polypeptide(L)'
;MVKRVAVLSDIHGVLPAVEAVLAEPDVRAADLIVLTGDIACGPQPAAVLDLLTGLGDRAVWIRGNADRELVEYRRGLRDSIPDPIGPSATRGLREDQVDLLERLPTSVTLPVEGLGTVLFCHATPRDDEEVLLVDSPPERWAQAFAGVDPDVTTVVCGHTHMPFTRLAAGRLVVNPGSIGMPYGRPGAHWALLGPDVQLRRTLLDVPAATARIAVDSSFEQAAEWADYCLNARCTEGEAREILGRLTG
;
A
#
# COMPACT_ATOMS: atom_id res chain seq x y z
N MET A 1 11.78 -19.83 -7.27
CA MET A 1 10.47 -19.76 -6.59
C MET A 1 10.73 -19.23 -5.19
N VAL A 2 10.03 -18.17 -4.82
CA VAL A 2 10.15 -17.54 -3.50
C VAL A 2 9.24 -18.30 -2.54
N LYS A 3 9.73 -18.66 -1.35
CA LYS A 3 8.96 -19.48 -0.41
C LYS A 3 8.02 -18.63 0.42
N ARG A 4 8.50 -17.48 0.90
CA ARG A 4 7.69 -16.55 1.70
C ARG A 4 7.87 -15.11 1.26
N VAL A 5 6.76 -14.42 1.06
CA VAL A 5 6.72 -13.00 0.71
C VAL A 5 5.87 -12.26 1.72
N ALA A 6 6.42 -11.24 2.36
CA ALA A 6 5.64 -10.27 3.11
C ALA A 6 5.17 -9.17 2.17
N VAL A 7 3.88 -8.87 2.12
CA VAL A 7 3.31 -7.80 1.31
C VAL A 7 2.86 -6.67 2.21
N LEU A 8 3.43 -5.49 1.98
CA LEU A 8 3.09 -4.25 2.67
C LEU A 8 2.52 -3.29 1.62
N SER A 9 1.35 -2.72 1.89
CA SER A 9 0.68 -1.79 0.97
C SER A 9 0.27 -0.53 1.71
N ASP A 10 0.11 0.56 0.97
CA ASP A 10 -0.51 1.80 1.45
C ASP A 10 0.15 2.24 2.77
N ILE A 11 1.49 2.42 2.71
CA ILE A 11 2.33 2.78 3.86
C ILE A 11 2.14 4.24 4.26
N HIS A 12 1.83 5.11 3.29
CA HIS A 12 1.48 6.51 3.50
C HIS A 12 2.43 7.24 4.43
N GLY A 13 3.75 7.02 4.29
CA GLY A 13 4.75 7.72 5.09
C GLY A 13 4.59 7.55 6.61
N VAL A 14 3.95 6.49 7.10
CA VAL A 14 3.74 6.24 8.54
C VAL A 14 4.89 5.41 9.10
N LEU A 15 5.98 6.08 9.49
CA LEU A 15 7.21 5.43 9.93
C LEU A 15 7.02 4.44 11.11
N PRO A 16 6.31 4.78 12.21
CA PRO A 16 6.15 3.85 13.33
C PRO A 16 5.40 2.57 12.95
N ALA A 17 4.47 2.65 11.99
CA ALA A 17 3.69 1.51 11.54
C ALA A 17 4.54 0.53 10.72
N VAL A 18 5.33 1.04 9.77
CA VAL A 18 6.22 0.19 8.97
C VAL A 18 7.35 -0.40 9.81
N GLU A 19 7.92 0.34 10.76
CA GLU A 19 8.90 -0.21 11.71
C GLU A 19 8.33 -1.36 12.53
N ALA A 20 7.10 -1.23 13.03
CA ALA A 20 6.42 -2.28 13.78
C ALA A 20 6.21 -3.54 12.93
N VAL A 21 5.77 -3.39 11.68
CA VAL A 21 5.57 -4.52 10.76
C VAL A 21 6.89 -5.17 10.36
N LEU A 22 7.94 -4.39 10.08
CA LEU A 22 9.28 -4.93 9.80
C LEU A 22 9.91 -5.63 11.03
N ALA A 23 9.41 -5.35 12.24
CA ALA A 23 9.82 -6.05 13.45
C ALA A 23 9.14 -7.42 13.64
N GLU A 24 8.04 -7.71 12.93
CA GLU A 24 7.34 -8.98 13.01
C GLU A 24 8.27 -10.15 12.61
N PRO A 25 8.31 -11.25 13.37
CA PRO A 25 9.19 -12.38 13.07
C PRO A 25 8.99 -12.95 11.66
N ASP A 26 7.75 -12.99 11.19
CA ASP A 26 7.41 -13.52 9.88
C ASP A 26 7.86 -12.59 8.74
N VAL A 27 7.83 -11.27 8.94
CA VAL A 27 8.36 -10.30 7.96
C VAL A 27 9.89 -10.35 7.93
N ARG A 28 10.53 -10.42 9.10
CA ARG A 28 11.99 -10.58 9.18
C ARG A 28 12.49 -11.82 8.47
N ALA A 29 11.74 -12.91 8.58
CA ALA A 29 12.13 -14.19 8.04
C ALA A 29 11.63 -14.43 6.59
N ALA A 30 10.76 -13.56 6.05
CA ALA A 30 10.34 -13.63 4.65
C ALA A 30 11.54 -13.47 3.69
N ASP A 31 11.51 -14.16 2.56
CA ASP A 31 12.57 -14.08 1.56
C ASP A 31 12.59 -12.70 0.91
N LEU A 32 11.39 -12.19 0.59
CA LEU A 32 11.17 -10.87 0.00
C LEU A 32 10.08 -10.10 0.75
N ILE A 33 10.17 -8.77 0.65
CA ILE A 33 9.17 -7.82 1.10
C ILE A 33 8.69 -7.07 -0.15
N VAL A 34 7.44 -7.28 -0.56
CA VAL A 34 6.85 -6.57 -1.70
C VAL A 34 6.05 -5.38 -1.19
N LEU A 35 6.34 -4.20 -1.74
CA LEU A 35 5.73 -2.92 -1.42
C LEU A 35 4.76 -2.56 -2.55
N THR A 36 3.45 -2.66 -2.33
CA THR A 36 2.42 -2.52 -3.38
C THR A 36 1.89 -1.08 -3.54
N GLY A 37 2.78 -0.09 -3.45
CA GLY A 37 2.46 1.31 -3.70
C GLY A 37 1.93 2.09 -2.50
N ASP A 38 1.72 3.38 -2.76
CA ASP A 38 1.30 4.41 -1.80
C ASP A 38 2.21 4.45 -0.58
N ILE A 39 3.50 4.64 -0.87
CA ILE A 39 4.58 4.47 0.08
C ILE A 39 4.80 5.76 0.87
N ALA A 40 4.80 6.90 0.18
CA ALA A 40 5.33 8.15 0.70
C ALA A 40 4.28 9.25 0.94
N CYS A 41 3.01 9.08 0.57
CA CYS A 41 2.03 10.15 0.78
C CYS A 41 1.52 10.18 2.22
N GLY A 42 2.31 10.77 3.13
CA GLY A 42 1.90 11.03 4.51
C GLY A 42 2.97 11.72 5.36
N PRO A 43 2.97 11.54 6.70
CA PRO A 43 3.62 12.49 7.60
C PRO A 43 5.16 12.37 7.69
N GLN A 44 5.74 11.19 7.45
CA GLN A 44 7.18 10.95 7.59
C GLN A 44 7.78 10.32 6.33
N PRO A 45 7.58 10.93 5.15
CA PRO A 45 7.81 10.28 3.86
C PRO A 45 9.29 9.96 3.61
N ALA A 46 10.18 10.92 3.91
CA ALA A 46 11.61 10.76 3.68
C ALA A 46 12.19 9.64 4.54
N ALA A 47 11.78 9.57 5.82
CA ALA A 47 12.27 8.55 6.74
C ALA A 47 11.77 7.14 6.39
N VAL A 48 10.52 7.02 5.90
CA VAL A 48 10.01 5.75 5.37
C VAL A 48 10.82 5.29 4.16
N LEU A 49 11.09 6.18 3.21
CA LEU A 49 11.89 5.82 2.03
C LEU A 49 13.32 5.43 2.39
N ASP A 50 13.95 6.11 3.35
CA ASP A 50 15.29 5.76 3.82
C ASP A 50 15.30 4.38 4.51
N LEU A 51 14.32 4.10 5.37
CA LEU A 51 14.16 2.81 6.03
C LEU A 51 13.98 1.67 5.03
N LEU A 52 13.07 1.84 4.07
CA LEU A 52 12.76 0.82 3.09
C LEU A 52 13.91 0.62 2.08
N THR A 53 14.63 1.68 1.70
CA THR A 53 15.85 1.58 0.88
C THR A 53 16.92 0.77 1.60
N GLY A 54 17.02 0.89 2.93
CA GLY A 54 17.92 0.10 3.77
C GLY A 54 17.67 -1.42 3.74
N LEU A 55 16.52 -1.89 3.21
CA LEU A 55 16.25 -3.31 3.02
C LEU A 55 17.00 -3.92 1.82
N GLY A 56 17.55 -3.09 0.93
CA GLY A 56 18.27 -3.52 -0.27
C GLY A 56 17.44 -4.44 -1.16
N ASP A 57 18.07 -5.48 -1.70
CA ASP A 57 17.46 -6.43 -2.66
C ASP A 57 16.29 -7.24 -2.07
N ARG A 58 16.04 -7.17 -0.76
CA ARG A 58 14.87 -7.80 -0.15
C ARG A 58 13.58 -7.05 -0.45
N ALA A 59 13.65 -5.75 -0.76
CA ALA A 59 12.48 -4.94 -1.05
C ALA A 59 12.20 -4.90 -2.55
N VAL A 60 11.00 -5.34 -2.94
CA VAL A 60 10.48 -5.23 -4.31
C VAL A 60 9.42 -4.15 -4.32
N TRP A 61 9.62 -3.13 -5.15
CA TRP A 61 8.84 -1.90 -5.09
C TRP A 61 7.89 -1.82 -6.28
N ILE A 62 6.63 -1.47 -6.01
CA ILE A 62 5.62 -1.14 -7.00
C ILE A 62 5.13 0.27 -6.68
N ARG A 63 4.88 1.07 -7.73
CA ARG A 63 4.35 2.43 -7.62
C ARG A 63 2.86 2.41 -7.36
N GLY A 64 2.38 3.21 -6.39
CA GLY A 64 0.97 3.54 -6.25
C GLY A 64 0.60 4.87 -6.88
N ASN A 65 -0.70 5.18 -6.93
CA ASN A 65 -1.16 6.45 -7.50
C ASN A 65 -0.62 7.62 -6.66
N ALA A 66 -0.64 7.54 -5.33
CA ALA A 66 -0.18 8.64 -4.49
C ALA A 66 1.34 8.87 -4.66
N ASP A 67 2.12 7.82 -4.91
CA ASP A 67 3.55 7.97 -5.24
C ASP A 67 3.76 8.75 -6.55
N ARG A 68 2.99 8.40 -7.58
CA ARG A 68 2.99 9.11 -8.88
C ARG A 68 2.56 10.56 -8.71
N GLU A 69 1.51 10.82 -7.94
CA GLU A 69 0.99 12.17 -7.69
C GLU A 69 1.99 13.08 -6.98
N LEU A 70 2.74 12.56 -6.00
CA LEU A 70 3.83 13.29 -5.35
C LEU A 70 4.91 13.69 -6.37
N VAL A 71 5.28 12.77 -7.27
CA VAL A 71 6.25 13.05 -8.34
C VAL A 71 5.70 14.10 -9.31
N GLU A 72 4.49 13.92 -9.83
CA GLU A 72 3.85 14.87 -10.75
C GLU A 72 3.76 16.28 -10.14
N TYR A 73 3.33 16.38 -8.89
CA TYR A 73 3.26 17.65 -8.17
C TYR A 73 4.66 18.27 -8.01
N ARG A 74 5.66 17.48 -7.60
CA ARG A 74 7.04 17.93 -7.44
C ARG A 74 7.67 18.44 -8.75
N ARG A 75 7.25 17.87 -9.88
CA ARG A 75 7.71 18.21 -11.24
C ARG A 75 6.88 19.32 -11.89
N GLY A 76 5.82 19.81 -11.24
CA GLY A 76 4.92 20.81 -11.81
C GLY A 76 4.05 20.29 -12.95
N LEU A 77 3.82 18.97 -13.01
CA LEU A 77 2.91 18.32 -13.96
C LEU A 77 1.47 18.26 -13.44
N ARG A 78 1.27 18.60 -12.16
CA ARG A 78 -0.01 18.56 -11.44
C ARG A 78 -0.09 19.73 -10.46
N ASP A 79 -1.25 20.37 -10.40
CA ASP A 79 -1.47 21.57 -9.57
C ASP A 79 -1.91 21.25 -8.12
N SER A 80 -2.49 20.07 -7.90
CA SER A 80 -3.00 19.66 -6.58
C SER A 80 -2.95 18.15 -6.38
N ILE A 81 -2.83 17.74 -5.12
CA ILE A 81 -2.95 16.34 -4.69
C ILE A 81 -4.26 16.22 -3.89
N PRO A 82 -5.07 15.15 -4.08
CA PRO A 82 -6.33 14.98 -3.37
C PRO A 82 -6.19 14.96 -1.85
N ASP A 83 -5.16 14.30 -1.32
CA ASP A 83 -4.88 14.27 0.12
C ASP A 83 -4.20 15.59 0.57
N PRO A 84 -4.76 16.32 1.56
CA PRO A 84 -4.18 17.55 2.09
C PRO A 84 -2.73 17.42 2.60
N ILE A 85 -2.31 16.21 3.00
CA ILE A 85 -0.92 15.99 3.44
C ILE A 85 0.07 15.98 2.26
N GLY A 86 -0.40 15.71 1.05
CA GLY A 86 0.39 15.50 -0.17
C GLY A 86 1.41 16.62 -0.45
N PRO A 87 1.03 17.91 -0.46
CA PRO A 87 1.97 19.01 -0.63
C PRO A 87 3.02 19.11 0.48
N SER A 88 2.69 18.74 1.73
CA SER A 88 3.65 18.67 2.83
C SER A 88 4.61 17.50 2.65
N ALA A 89 4.07 16.33 2.33
CA ALA A 89 4.83 15.12 2.06
C ALA A 89 5.84 15.35 0.93
N THR A 90 5.39 15.96 -0.17
CA THR A 90 6.22 16.28 -1.34
C THR A 90 7.38 17.21 -0.99
N ARG A 91 7.14 18.24 -0.17
CA ARG A 91 8.20 19.17 0.29
C ARG A 91 9.22 18.49 1.20
N GLY A 92 8.82 17.44 1.91
CA GLY A 92 9.70 16.64 2.76
C GLY A 92 10.62 15.67 1.99
N LEU A 93 10.39 15.46 0.69
CA LEU A 93 11.19 14.56 -0.13
C LEU A 93 12.46 15.22 -0.68
N ARG A 94 13.55 14.46 -0.66
CA ARG A 94 14.79 14.82 -1.36
C ARG A 94 14.70 14.45 -2.85
N GLU A 95 15.58 15.02 -3.66
CA GLU A 95 15.59 14.78 -5.11
C GLU A 95 15.83 13.30 -5.45
N ASP A 96 16.75 12.62 -4.74
CA ASP A 96 17.04 11.19 -4.92
C ASP A 96 15.83 10.29 -4.61
N GLN A 97 14.97 10.73 -3.68
CA GLN A 97 13.76 10.02 -3.29
C GLN A 97 12.63 10.23 -4.30
N VAL A 98 12.48 11.43 -4.85
CA VAL A 98 11.55 11.71 -5.95
C VAL A 98 11.93 10.88 -7.17
N ASP A 99 13.20 10.88 -7.51
CA ASP A 99 13.80 10.07 -8.59
C ASP A 99 13.57 8.57 -8.39
N LEU A 100 13.64 8.08 -7.15
CA LEU A 100 13.31 6.69 -6.80
C LEU A 100 11.85 6.39 -7.12
N LEU A 101 10.91 7.19 -6.61
CA LEU A 101 9.46 7.02 -6.81
C LEU A 101 9.08 7.08 -8.30
N GLU A 102 9.70 7.99 -9.05
CA GLU A 102 9.45 8.19 -10.48
C GLU A 102 9.77 6.92 -11.30
N ARG A 103 10.83 6.19 -10.93
CA ARG A 103 11.29 4.99 -11.63
C ARG A 103 10.60 3.70 -11.21
N LEU A 104 9.75 3.72 -10.19
CA LEU A 104 9.09 2.50 -9.70
C LEU A 104 8.23 1.86 -10.79
N PRO A 105 8.29 0.53 -10.97
CA PRO A 105 7.44 -0.16 -11.92
C PRO A 105 5.99 -0.15 -11.43
N THR A 106 5.04 -0.24 -12.36
CA THR A 106 3.59 -0.31 -12.04
C THR A 106 3.14 -1.71 -11.66
N SER A 107 3.89 -2.74 -12.02
CA SER A 107 3.66 -4.11 -11.59
C SER A 107 4.92 -4.97 -11.64
N VAL A 108 4.91 -6.06 -10.87
CA VAL A 108 5.94 -7.10 -10.86
C VAL A 108 5.28 -8.46 -10.81
N THR A 109 5.87 -9.47 -11.46
CA THR A 109 5.39 -10.85 -11.41
C THR A 109 6.44 -11.78 -10.83
N LEU A 110 6.08 -12.61 -9.85
CA LEU A 110 7.00 -13.52 -9.16
C LEU A 110 6.34 -14.90 -8.95
N PRO A 111 7.09 -16.01 -9.10
CA PRO A 111 6.63 -17.33 -8.69
C PRO A 111 6.73 -17.48 -7.17
N VAL A 112 5.59 -17.66 -6.49
CA VAL A 112 5.48 -17.85 -5.05
C VAL A 112 5.01 -19.27 -4.75
N GLU A 113 5.68 -19.92 -3.79
CA GLU A 113 5.34 -21.27 -3.35
C GLU A 113 3.85 -21.38 -2.98
N GLY A 114 3.18 -22.42 -3.47
CA GLY A 114 1.75 -22.68 -3.24
C GLY A 114 0.77 -21.76 -3.99
N LEU A 115 1.19 -20.58 -4.47
CA LEU A 115 0.33 -19.59 -5.13
C LEU A 115 0.54 -19.46 -6.63
N GLY A 116 1.57 -20.12 -7.18
CA GLY A 116 1.90 -20.09 -8.62
C GLY A 116 2.56 -18.77 -9.03
N THR A 117 2.23 -18.30 -10.23
CA THR A 117 2.70 -17.00 -10.73
C THR A 117 1.82 -15.90 -10.14
N VAL A 118 2.42 -15.02 -9.34
CA VAL A 118 1.72 -13.94 -8.64
C VAL A 118 2.06 -12.60 -9.27
N LEU A 119 1.04 -11.84 -9.67
CA LEU A 119 1.17 -10.45 -10.13
C LEU A 119 0.89 -9.49 -8.97
N PHE A 120 1.80 -8.55 -8.76
CA PHE A 120 1.68 -7.47 -7.77
C PHE A 120 1.48 -6.15 -8.50
N CYS A 121 0.43 -5.42 -8.15
CA CYS A 121 0.12 -4.07 -8.64
C CYS A 121 -0.49 -3.24 -7.50
N HIS A 122 -0.59 -1.92 -7.67
CA HIS A 122 -1.21 -1.07 -6.66
C HIS A 122 -2.75 -1.18 -6.66
N ALA A 123 -3.46 -0.78 -7.71
CA ALA A 123 -4.91 -0.91 -7.78
C ALA A 123 -5.32 -2.09 -8.68
N THR A 124 -5.20 -1.95 -9.99
CA THR A 124 -5.37 -3.06 -10.94
C THR A 124 -4.18 -3.13 -11.91
N PRO A 125 -4.01 -4.24 -12.66
CA PRO A 125 -2.90 -4.36 -13.61
C PRO A 125 -2.94 -3.35 -14.76
N ARG A 126 -4.07 -2.68 -14.99
CA ARG A 126 -4.29 -1.74 -16.09
C ARG A 126 -4.32 -0.28 -15.66
N ASP A 127 -4.54 0.00 -14.38
CA ASP A 127 -4.83 1.34 -13.85
C ASP A 127 -4.55 1.35 -12.34
N ASP A 128 -3.74 2.31 -11.88
CA ASP A 128 -3.39 2.50 -10.46
C ASP A 128 -4.43 3.33 -9.69
N GLU A 129 -5.50 3.78 -10.33
CA GLU A 129 -6.63 4.49 -9.69
C GLU A 129 -7.96 3.72 -9.80
N GLU A 130 -7.98 2.56 -10.46
CA GLU A 130 -9.20 1.77 -10.62
C GLU A 130 -9.63 1.14 -9.29
N VAL A 131 -10.72 1.66 -8.72
CA VAL A 131 -11.30 1.14 -7.49
C VAL A 131 -12.07 -0.16 -7.74
N LEU A 132 -11.55 -1.26 -7.18
CA LEU A 132 -12.23 -2.56 -7.05
C LEU A 132 -12.35 -3.00 -5.59
N LEU A 133 -13.59 -3.05 -5.11
CA LEU A 133 -13.95 -3.50 -3.76
C LEU A 133 -14.21 -5.01 -3.72
N VAL A 134 -14.13 -5.61 -2.53
CA VAL A 134 -14.35 -7.06 -2.32
C VAL A 134 -15.68 -7.57 -2.87
N ASP A 135 -16.71 -6.72 -2.95
CA ASP A 135 -18.06 -7.02 -3.45
C ASP A 135 -18.35 -6.42 -4.83
N SER A 136 -17.33 -5.89 -5.52
CA SER A 136 -17.49 -5.40 -6.89
C SER A 136 -18.05 -6.51 -7.81
N PRO A 137 -18.89 -6.15 -8.80
CA PRO A 137 -19.52 -7.12 -9.70
C PRO A 137 -18.48 -7.95 -10.46
N PRO A 138 -18.77 -9.24 -10.76
CA PRO A 138 -17.87 -10.12 -11.51
C PRO A 138 -17.37 -9.53 -12.83
N GLU A 139 -18.19 -8.73 -13.51
CA GLU A 139 -17.88 -8.11 -14.80
C GLU A 139 -16.74 -7.09 -14.67
N ARG A 140 -16.69 -6.32 -13.57
CA ARG A 140 -15.61 -5.36 -13.33
C ARG A 140 -14.27 -6.07 -13.08
N TRP A 141 -14.28 -7.17 -12.32
CA TRP A 141 -13.10 -8.03 -12.16
C TRP A 141 -12.62 -8.61 -13.49
N ALA A 142 -13.55 -9.08 -14.33
CA ALA A 142 -13.21 -9.60 -15.65
C ALA A 142 -12.58 -8.52 -16.56
N GLN A 143 -13.10 -7.29 -16.53
CA GLN A 143 -12.56 -6.15 -17.29
C GLN A 143 -11.16 -5.73 -16.81
N ALA A 144 -10.95 -5.68 -15.49
CA ALA A 144 -9.66 -5.34 -14.91
C ALA A 144 -8.57 -6.37 -15.26
N PHE A 145 -8.93 -7.64 -15.42
CA PHE A 145 -7.99 -8.73 -15.70
C PHE A 145 -7.99 -9.20 -17.16
N ALA A 146 -8.67 -8.50 -18.08
CA ALA A 146 -8.87 -8.94 -19.47
C ALA A 146 -7.56 -9.10 -20.30
N GLY A 147 -6.45 -8.52 -19.85
CA GLY A 147 -5.12 -8.65 -20.48
C GLY A 147 -4.07 -9.32 -19.60
N VAL A 148 -4.46 -9.85 -18.43
CA VAL A 148 -3.53 -10.53 -17.53
C VAL A 148 -3.18 -11.90 -18.09
N ASP A 149 -1.89 -12.23 -18.08
CA ASP A 149 -1.37 -13.52 -18.53
C ASP A 149 -2.19 -14.69 -17.91
N PRO A 150 -2.63 -15.68 -18.73
CA PRO A 150 -3.34 -16.86 -18.24
C PRO A 150 -2.59 -17.65 -17.15
N ASP A 151 -1.26 -17.61 -17.11
CA ASP A 151 -0.45 -18.32 -16.12
C ASP A 151 -0.46 -17.62 -14.74
N VAL A 152 -0.91 -16.36 -14.66
CA VAL A 152 -1.08 -15.65 -13.39
C VAL A 152 -2.29 -16.20 -12.65
N THR A 153 -2.03 -16.95 -11.59
CA THR A 153 -3.03 -17.60 -10.73
C THR A 153 -3.47 -16.72 -9.56
N THR A 154 -2.61 -15.78 -9.14
CA THR A 154 -2.85 -14.88 -8.01
C THR A 154 -2.53 -13.43 -8.39
N VAL A 155 -3.38 -12.49 -7.96
CA VAL A 155 -3.17 -11.05 -8.11
C VAL A 155 -3.23 -10.39 -6.74
N VAL A 156 -2.25 -9.54 -6.44
CA VAL A 156 -2.17 -8.78 -5.20
C VAL A 156 -2.34 -7.30 -5.52
N CYS A 157 -3.33 -6.68 -4.88
CA CYS A 157 -3.75 -5.29 -5.07
C CYS A 157 -3.88 -4.59 -3.72
N GLY A 158 -3.43 -3.34 -3.60
CA GLY A 158 -3.64 -2.43 -2.47
C GLY A 158 -4.81 -1.47 -2.70
N HIS A 159 -4.55 -0.16 -2.57
CA HIS A 159 -5.39 0.98 -2.99
C HIS A 159 -6.68 1.21 -2.18
N THR A 160 -7.43 0.15 -1.86
CA THR A 160 -8.71 0.27 -1.13
C THR A 160 -8.55 0.13 0.38
N HIS A 161 -7.34 -0.17 0.86
CA HIS A 161 -6.91 -0.24 2.26
C HIS A 161 -7.64 -1.29 3.14
N MET A 162 -8.61 -2.01 2.57
CA MET A 162 -9.42 -3.00 3.26
C MET A 162 -8.92 -4.41 2.93
N PRO A 163 -8.41 -5.16 3.92
CA PRO A 163 -7.80 -6.46 3.65
C PRO A 163 -8.86 -7.51 3.25
N PHE A 164 -8.62 -8.24 2.17
CA PHE A 164 -9.49 -9.35 1.74
C PHE A 164 -8.76 -10.41 0.91
N THR A 165 -9.40 -11.57 0.79
CA THR A 165 -9.05 -12.60 -0.20
C THR A 165 -10.31 -13.05 -0.92
N ARG A 166 -10.30 -13.10 -2.26
CA ARG A 166 -11.46 -13.49 -3.06
C ARG A 166 -11.04 -14.23 -4.33
N LEU A 167 -11.84 -15.21 -4.76
CA LEU A 167 -11.76 -15.72 -6.13
C LEU A 167 -12.54 -14.80 -7.06
N ALA A 168 -11.87 -14.22 -8.06
CA ALA A 168 -12.49 -13.35 -9.06
C ALA A 168 -11.83 -13.54 -10.42
N ALA A 169 -12.64 -13.64 -11.49
CA ALA A 169 -12.17 -13.85 -12.86
C ALA A 169 -11.10 -14.97 -12.99
N GLY A 170 -11.34 -16.09 -12.28
CA GLY A 170 -10.49 -17.28 -12.28
C GLY A 170 -9.20 -17.18 -11.47
N ARG A 171 -8.98 -16.09 -10.72
CA ARG A 171 -7.74 -15.80 -9.99
C ARG A 171 -7.99 -15.55 -8.52
N LEU A 172 -7.03 -15.95 -7.68
CA LEU A 172 -7.02 -15.54 -6.28
C LEU A 172 -6.60 -14.07 -6.20
N VAL A 173 -7.47 -13.21 -5.70
CA VAL A 173 -7.19 -11.80 -5.46
C VAL A 173 -6.93 -11.59 -3.98
N VAL A 174 -5.84 -10.90 -3.66
CA VAL A 174 -5.43 -10.57 -2.29
C VAL A 174 -5.28 -9.07 -2.16
N ASN A 175 -5.94 -8.51 -1.14
CA ASN A 175 -5.64 -7.17 -0.65
C ASN A 175 -5.05 -7.28 0.75
N PRO A 176 -3.79 -6.84 0.97
CA PRO A 176 -3.15 -6.94 2.28
C PRO A 176 -3.74 -5.94 3.30
N GLY A 177 -4.54 -4.97 2.85
CA GLY A 177 -4.96 -3.81 3.63
C GLY A 177 -3.86 -2.75 3.64
N SER A 178 -4.02 -1.74 4.50
CA SER A 178 -3.08 -0.62 4.61
C SER A 178 -2.22 -0.70 5.87
N ILE A 179 -0.95 -0.33 5.71
CA ILE A 179 0.00 -0.17 6.82
C ILE A 179 -0.26 1.15 7.56
N GLY A 180 -0.46 2.25 6.83
CA GLY A 180 -0.51 3.61 7.38
C GLY A 180 -1.90 4.23 7.48
N MET A 181 -2.86 3.78 6.67
CA MET A 181 -4.22 4.31 6.57
C MET A 181 -5.28 3.18 6.56
N PRO A 182 -5.32 2.31 7.58
CA PRO A 182 -6.28 1.20 7.62
C PRO A 182 -7.72 1.70 7.73
N TYR A 183 -8.64 1.05 7.00
CA TYR A 183 -10.08 1.25 7.14
C TYR A 183 -10.74 0.11 7.93
N GLY A 184 -11.79 0.46 8.68
CA GLY A 184 -12.66 -0.48 9.39
C GLY A 184 -12.12 -0.99 10.73
N ARG A 185 -10.83 -1.34 10.86
CA ARG A 185 -10.25 -1.77 12.15
C ARG A 185 -8.84 -1.21 12.38
N PRO A 186 -8.48 -0.78 13.61
CA PRO A 186 -7.13 -0.31 13.92
C PRO A 186 -6.06 -1.40 13.77
N GLY A 187 -4.82 -0.96 13.53
CA GLY A 187 -3.61 -1.77 13.36
C GLY A 187 -3.08 -1.72 11.93
N ALA A 188 -1.77 -1.95 11.74
CA ALA A 188 -1.15 -2.01 10.42
C ALA A 188 -1.41 -3.37 9.78
N HIS A 189 -2.07 -3.40 8.62
CA HIS A 189 -2.40 -4.64 7.91
C HIS A 189 -1.37 -4.98 6.85
N TRP A 190 -1.11 -6.27 6.70
CA TRP A 190 -0.16 -6.80 5.73
C TRP A 190 -0.53 -8.25 5.40
N ALA A 191 0.08 -8.84 4.37
CA ALA A 191 -0.14 -10.24 4.03
C ALA A 191 1.17 -11.04 4.05
N LEU A 192 1.10 -12.29 4.50
CA LEU A 192 2.16 -13.27 4.30
C LEU A 192 1.70 -14.26 3.22
N LEU A 193 2.49 -14.39 2.16
CA LEU A 193 2.24 -15.30 1.06
C LEU A 193 3.22 -16.47 1.09
N GLY A 194 2.71 -17.67 0.85
CA GLY A 194 3.46 -18.91 0.69
C GLY A 194 3.45 -19.80 1.95
N PRO A 195 3.01 -21.08 1.86
CA PRO A 195 2.33 -21.69 0.71
C PRO A 195 0.90 -21.15 0.50
N ASP A 196 0.30 -20.60 1.56
CA ASP A 196 -1.06 -20.06 1.56
C ASP A 196 -1.03 -18.53 1.68
N VAL A 197 -2.21 -17.91 1.63
CA VAL A 197 -2.38 -16.48 1.93
C VAL A 197 -2.79 -16.32 3.39
N GLN A 198 -2.05 -15.52 4.15
CA GLN A 198 -2.42 -15.12 5.50
C GLN A 198 -2.53 -13.59 5.58
N LEU A 199 -3.74 -13.09 5.84
CA LEU A 199 -3.93 -11.68 6.19
C LEU A 199 -3.52 -11.48 7.66
N ARG A 200 -2.58 -10.57 7.89
CA ARG A 200 -1.96 -10.31 9.18
C ARG A 200 -2.25 -8.87 9.61
N ARG A 201 -2.02 -8.62 10.89
CA ARG A 201 -2.20 -7.31 11.49
C ARG A 201 -1.25 -7.14 12.66
N THR A 202 -0.51 -6.03 12.66
CA THR A 202 0.36 -5.62 13.74
C THR A 202 -0.32 -4.50 14.52
N LEU A 203 -0.46 -4.69 15.83
CA LEU A 203 -1.04 -3.66 16.70
C LEU A 203 0.01 -2.59 17.00
N LEU A 204 -0.45 -1.34 17.05
CA LEU A 204 0.39 -0.18 17.33
C LEU A 204 0.02 0.39 18.70
N ASP A 205 1.02 0.91 19.41
CA ASP A 205 0.79 1.90 20.46
C ASP A 205 0.44 3.22 19.75
N VAL A 206 -0.85 3.40 19.45
CA VAL A 206 -1.32 4.55 18.67
C VAL A 206 -0.98 5.88 19.35
N PRO A 207 -1.20 6.07 20.67
CA PRO A 207 -0.76 7.30 21.34
C PRO A 207 0.73 7.60 21.16
N ALA A 208 1.61 6.60 21.33
CA ALA A 208 3.05 6.80 21.15
C ALA A 208 3.42 7.08 19.67
N ALA A 209 2.81 6.36 18.73
CA ALA A 209 3.02 6.58 17.30
C ALA A 209 2.58 7.99 16.87
N THR A 210 1.39 8.42 17.27
CA THR A 210 0.87 9.77 17.00
C THR A 210 1.75 10.85 17.60
N ALA A 211 2.22 10.68 18.85
CA ALA A 211 3.12 11.64 19.48
C ALA A 211 4.44 11.77 18.71
N ARG A 212 5.02 10.66 18.23
CA ARG A 212 6.23 10.69 17.40
C ARG A 212 5.98 11.35 16.05
N ILE A 213 4.90 11.00 15.36
CA ILE A 213 4.49 11.61 14.09
C ILE A 213 4.34 13.13 14.24
N ALA A 214 3.71 13.59 15.32
CA ALA A 214 3.50 15.01 15.59
C ALA A 214 4.81 15.80 15.78
N VAL A 215 5.87 15.16 16.29
CA VAL A 215 7.18 15.78 16.49
C VAL A 215 8.01 15.78 15.21
N ASP A 216 7.97 14.67 14.46
CA ASP A 216 8.87 14.45 13.32
C ASP A 216 8.31 15.01 11.99
N SER A 217 7.00 15.22 11.90
CA SER A 217 6.33 15.67 10.68
C SER A 217 6.40 17.19 10.50
N SER A 218 6.54 17.62 9.24
CA SER A 218 6.39 19.03 8.85
C SER A 218 4.95 19.46 8.57
N PHE A 219 4.01 18.50 8.61
CA PHE A 219 2.59 18.74 8.37
C PHE A 219 1.91 19.19 9.67
N GLU A 220 1.28 20.37 9.65
CA GLU A 220 0.70 20.99 10.85
C GLU A 220 -0.37 20.11 11.51
N GLN A 221 -1.21 19.43 10.71
CA GLN A 221 -2.27 18.54 11.21
C GLN A 221 -1.80 17.09 11.37
N ALA A 222 -0.48 16.81 11.45
CA ALA A 222 0.03 15.44 11.49
C ALA A 222 -0.49 14.61 12.66
N ALA A 223 -0.68 15.22 13.84
CA ALA A 223 -1.23 14.52 15.00
C ALA A 223 -2.69 14.09 14.78
N GLU A 224 -3.51 15.00 14.24
CA GLU A 224 -4.93 14.74 13.94
C GLU A 224 -5.08 13.71 12.82
N TRP A 225 -4.26 13.83 11.77
CA TRP A 225 -4.20 12.88 10.68
C TRP A 225 -3.82 11.48 11.19
N ALA A 226 -2.77 11.38 12.01
CA ALA A 226 -2.32 10.10 12.56
C ALA A 226 -3.35 9.49 13.50
N ASP A 227 -3.96 10.29 14.38
CA ASP A 227 -5.04 9.81 15.23
C ASP A 227 -6.24 9.30 14.41
N TYR A 228 -6.60 9.97 13.33
CA TYR A 228 -7.68 9.54 12.44
C TYR A 228 -7.36 8.21 11.74
N CYS A 229 -6.19 8.13 11.10
CA CYS A 229 -5.77 6.97 10.31
C CYS A 229 -5.44 5.76 11.20
N LEU A 230 -4.63 5.92 12.25
CA LEU A 230 -4.14 4.79 13.04
C LEU A 230 -5.20 4.18 13.97
N ASN A 231 -6.21 4.96 14.36
CA ASN A 231 -7.41 4.42 15.02
C ASN A 231 -8.47 3.91 14.02
N ALA A 232 -8.18 3.89 12.72
CA ALA A 232 -9.12 3.48 11.67
C ALA A 232 -10.51 4.13 11.86
N ARG A 233 -10.55 5.44 12.09
CA ARG A 233 -11.80 6.15 12.38
C ARG A 233 -12.77 6.11 11.20
N CYS A 234 -12.27 5.97 9.97
CA CYS A 234 -13.08 5.64 8.80
C CYS A 234 -13.50 4.17 8.86
N THR A 235 -14.81 3.94 9.02
CA THR A 235 -15.40 2.61 9.01
C THR A 235 -15.34 1.98 7.61
N GLU A 236 -15.48 0.66 7.53
CA GLU A 236 -15.58 -0.04 6.24
C GLU A 236 -16.75 0.50 5.40
N GLY A 237 -17.88 0.81 6.03
CA GLY A 237 -19.07 1.34 5.35
C GLY A 237 -18.83 2.73 4.75
N GLU A 238 -18.20 3.63 5.51
CA GLU A 238 -17.84 4.98 5.03
C GLU A 238 -16.79 4.91 3.92
N ALA A 239 -15.75 4.07 4.09
CA ALA A 239 -14.72 3.88 3.07
C ALA A 239 -15.31 3.38 1.75
N ARG A 240 -16.22 2.39 1.82
CA ARG A 240 -16.95 1.89 0.65
C ARG A 240 -17.82 2.95 -0.01
N GLU A 241 -18.45 3.82 0.76
CA GLU A 241 -19.24 4.92 0.21
C GLU A 241 -18.35 5.94 -0.52
N ILE A 242 -17.23 6.32 0.09
CA ILE A 242 -16.25 7.26 -0.50
C ILE A 242 -15.68 6.67 -1.80
N LEU A 243 -15.18 5.44 -1.75
CA LEU A 243 -14.57 4.75 -2.89
C LEU A 243 -15.61 4.41 -3.97
N GLY A 244 -16.83 4.05 -3.57
CA GLY A 244 -17.92 3.74 -4.51
C GLY A 244 -18.31 4.95 -5.37
N ARG A 245 -18.23 6.17 -4.85
CA ARG A 245 -18.49 7.40 -5.63
C ARG A 245 -17.46 7.64 -6.73
N LEU A 246 -16.25 7.08 -6.61
CA LEU A 246 -15.20 7.16 -7.62
C LEU A 246 -15.38 6.15 -8.76
N THR A 247 -16.33 5.22 -8.61
CA THR A 247 -16.62 4.16 -9.60
C THR A 247 -17.82 4.44 -10.50
N GLY A 248 -18.49 5.58 -10.28
CA GLY A 248 -19.72 5.99 -10.97
C GLY A 248 -19.51 6.82 -12.23
#